data_AF-A0A5J4KUV7-F1
#
_entry.id   AF-A0A5J4KUV7-F1
#
_cell.length_a   1.000
_cell.length_b   1.000
_cell.length_c   1.000
_cell.angle_alpha   90.00
_cell.angle_beta   90.00
_cell.angle_gamma   90.00
#
_symmetry.space_group_name_H-M   'P 1'
#
loop_
_entity.id
_entity.type
_entity.pdbx_description
1 polymer ?
#
loop_
_entity_poly.entity_id
_entity_poly.type
_entity_poly.pdbx_seq_one_letter_code
_entity_poly.pdbx_strand_id
1 'polypeptide(L)'
;MTDGQTTIHHSAALEQLVAEDAAGFLRRSAGKMAELGSENGTLKLDWVEGVARLLADPTGLETVEDEAQALWQQGIRHIIWAGMGGSIITVRVLKQLGFCTATPDAGINIYPLDSTDPAALNAIVRQLAEAKGLEFGDGNTFAPEQLQHLLQDTMMVGVAMGMTSEEPITHLAWFTQLLEQAGLSPAEHLLVMTLPDSYLDRFAREQHAPSRPLQLDGGSGTGGRMSAPATRVFLLPAALYLTRHSNHPGQLRHVLSQAWQAYNLELAASQPAQHPFVQLAAALSTASNAATCRLLFDAPEHWNSLIIWIEQLMEESLGKDNKGVVIFRDQDLNPQAPDFSTQGLLRVHLSTDMITEATHDLPFFTLYQPYLAASDPVERLTALTTCFLGWQLTMALYGYLHDITFSGQPAVENYKAGARKLRDLPDPLQVLQDWSATFTAEGLTLYAPAEVSQQENIVSAVTSTLRRRQPAYLDFTINGEAPQELKAAVAQRLYPLANERLGVPLKLREAPADYHSTEQSEMDGPPDLVSLRILFREHEPILAGTYSDNFLRAQAVSTWQAMIGQGRACFLLVIDGPIAQANERLVYYLDSL
;
A
#
# COMPACT_ATOMS: atom_id res chain seq x y z
N MET A 1 35.38 4.34 -1.89
CA MET A 1 34.52 4.99 -2.90
C MET A 1 34.71 4.24 -4.20
N THR A 2 33.90 3.21 -4.39
CA THR A 2 33.93 2.29 -5.54
C THR A 2 33.25 2.92 -6.76
N ASP A 3 33.62 2.47 -7.97
CA ASP A 3 33.25 3.07 -9.27
C ASP A 3 31.75 3.38 -9.45
N GLY A 4 30.84 2.67 -8.77
CA GLY A 4 29.38 2.90 -8.85
C GLY A 4 28.91 4.24 -8.28
N GLN A 5 29.41 4.67 -7.11
CA GLN A 5 29.05 5.98 -6.52
C GLN A 5 29.65 7.13 -7.33
N THR A 6 30.88 6.97 -7.82
CA THR A 6 31.58 7.97 -8.65
C THR A 6 30.87 8.19 -9.99
N THR A 7 30.23 7.14 -10.55
CA THR A 7 29.49 7.23 -11.81
C THR A 7 28.20 8.06 -11.69
N ILE A 8 27.55 8.07 -10.52
CA ILE A 8 26.28 8.81 -10.32
C ILE A 8 26.51 10.30 -10.11
N HIS A 9 27.60 10.69 -9.45
CA HIS A 9 28.01 12.09 -9.28
C HIS A 9 28.24 12.82 -10.63
N HIS A 10 28.36 12.07 -11.74
CA HIS A 10 28.51 12.57 -13.11
C HIS A 10 27.44 12.02 -14.07
N SER A 11 26.29 11.59 -13.57
CA SER A 11 25.20 11.10 -14.44
C SER A 11 24.49 12.26 -15.15
N ALA A 12 24.15 12.06 -16.42
CA ALA A 12 23.39 13.05 -17.21
C ALA A 12 22.04 13.40 -16.55
N ALA A 13 21.42 12.45 -15.87
CA ALA A 13 20.20 12.68 -15.10
C ALA A 13 20.41 13.67 -13.94
N LEU A 14 21.50 13.53 -13.18
CA LEU A 14 21.82 14.47 -12.10
C LEU A 14 22.17 15.86 -12.65
N GLU A 15 22.94 15.92 -13.74
CA GLU A 15 23.26 17.17 -14.42
C GLU A 15 22.00 17.89 -14.89
N GLN A 16 21.02 17.16 -15.44
CA GLN A 16 19.73 17.71 -15.85
C GLN A 16 18.93 18.27 -14.66
N LEU A 17 18.80 17.50 -13.57
CA LEU A 17 18.09 17.97 -12.37
C LEU A 17 18.68 19.27 -11.81
N VAL A 18 20.02 19.41 -11.84
CA VAL A 18 20.73 20.61 -11.40
C VAL A 18 20.55 21.76 -12.39
N ALA A 19 20.76 21.53 -13.68
CA ALA A 19 20.70 22.56 -14.71
C ALA A 19 19.29 23.18 -14.85
N GLU A 20 18.25 22.37 -14.62
CA GLU A 20 16.86 22.78 -14.76
C GLU A 20 16.21 23.24 -13.44
N ASP A 21 16.94 23.26 -12.31
CA ASP A 21 16.42 23.60 -10.98
C ASP A 21 15.16 22.80 -10.60
N ALA A 22 15.15 21.49 -10.90
CA ALA A 22 13.96 20.65 -10.75
C ALA A 22 13.44 20.61 -9.29
N ALA A 23 14.34 20.52 -8.31
CA ALA A 23 14.00 20.55 -6.89
C ALA A 23 13.49 21.93 -6.44
N GLY A 24 14.07 23.02 -6.97
CA GLY A 24 13.57 24.37 -6.71
C GLY A 24 12.18 24.60 -7.32
N PHE A 25 11.91 24.08 -8.51
CA PHE A 25 10.57 24.10 -9.11
C PHE A 25 9.56 23.30 -8.31
N LEU A 26 9.94 22.13 -7.77
CA LEU A 26 9.07 21.34 -6.90
C LEU A 26 8.70 22.15 -5.65
N ARG A 27 9.69 22.73 -4.96
CA ARG A 27 9.46 23.53 -3.75
C ARG A 27 8.57 24.74 -4.01
N ARG A 28 8.79 25.47 -5.11
CA ARG A 28 7.98 26.64 -5.47
C ARG A 28 6.64 26.29 -6.11
N SER A 29 6.37 25.00 -6.34
CA SER A 29 5.21 24.51 -7.09
C SER A 29 5.05 25.23 -8.43
N ALA A 30 6.12 25.29 -9.22
CA ALA A 30 6.21 26.09 -10.43
C ALA A 30 6.77 25.32 -11.63
N GLY A 31 6.62 25.89 -12.83
CA GLY A 31 7.15 25.33 -14.07
C GLY A 31 6.64 23.91 -14.36
N LYS A 32 7.49 23.08 -14.96
CA LYS A 32 7.17 21.69 -15.30
C LYS A 32 6.78 20.85 -14.08
N MET A 33 7.30 21.15 -12.88
CA MET A 33 6.86 20.44 -11.66
C MET A 33 5.40 20.72 -11.30
N ALA A 34 4.92 21.94 -11.49
CA ALA A 34 3.51 22.26 -11.25
C ALA A 34 2.61 21.48 -12.22
N GLU A 35 3.02 21.35 -13.48
CA GLU A 35 2.28 20.62 -14.50
C GLU A 35 2.20 19.11 -14.17
N LEU A 36 3.33 18.48 -13.88
CA LEU A 36 3.39 17.05 -13.54
C LEU A 36 2.74 16.74 -12.17
N GLY A 37 2.78 17.70 -11.25
CA GLY A 37 2.14 17.65 -9.94
C GLY A 37 0.67 18.07 -9.93
N SER A 38 0.05 18.30 -11.09
CA SER A 38 -1.36 18.72 -11.19
C SER A 38 -2.26 17.64 -11.76
N GLU A 39 -3.43 17.47 -11.15
CA GLU A 39 -4.49 16.58 -11.62
C GLU A 39 -5.66 17.42 -12.11
N ASN A 40 -6.07 17.25 -13.37
CA ASN A 40 -7.16 18.01 -13.98
C ASN A 40 -7.01 19.55 -13.81
N GLY A 41 -5.78 20.05 -13.91
CA GLY A 41 -5.45 21.46 -13.73
C GLY A 41 -5.44 21.96 -12.28
N THR A 42 -5.66 21.08 -11.30
CA THR A 42 -5.57 21.40 -9.87
C THR A 42 -4.24 20.91 -9.31
N LEU A 43 -3.50 21.80 -8.65
CA LEU A 43 -2.23 21.47 -8.03
C LEU A 43 -2.40 20.46 -6.88
N LYS A 44 -1.58 19.40 -6.88
CA LYS A 44 -1.54 18.35 -5.85
C LYS A 44 -0.17 18.27 -5.15
N LEU A 45 0.41 19.43 -4.86
CA LEU A 45 1.75 19.59 -4.27
C LEU A 45 1.75 20.10 -2.82
N ASP A 46 0.60 20.14 -2.14
CA ASP A 46 0.52 20.60 -0.76
C ASP A 46 1.46 19.83 0.18
N TRP A 47 1.75 18.57 -0.12
CA TRP A 47 2.63 17.71 0.66
C TRP A 47 4.09 18.20 0.68
N VAL A 48 4.56 18.93 -0.35
CA VAL A 48 5.96 19.36 -0.49
C VAL A 48 6.43 20.21 0.69
N GLU A 49 5.62 21.20 1.09
CA GLU A 49 5.85 22.02 2.29
C GLU A 49 4.85 21.71 3.41
N GLY A 50 4.21 20.54 3.38
CA GLY A 50 3.18 20.15 4.34
C GLY A 50 3.68 20.20 5.78
N VAL A 51 4.87 19.63 6.03
CA VAL A 51 5.49 19.66 7.37
C VAL A 51 5.86 21.09 7.79
N ALA A 52 6.41 21.91 6.89
CA ALA A 52 6.72 23.31 7.20
C ALA A 52 5.48 24.10 7.60
N ARG A 53 4.34 23.88 6.92
CA ARG A 53 3.05 24.50 7.29
C ARG A 53 2.56 24.03 8.67
N LEU A 54 2.67 22.74 8.97
CA LEU A 54 2.32 22.21 10.30
C LEU A 54 3.19 22.80 11.41
N LEU A 55 4.49 23.00 11.16
CA LEU A 55 5.40 23.62 12.12
C LEU A 55 5.16 25.11 12.31
N ALA A 56 4.65 25.81 11.28
CA ALA A 56 4.27 27.21 11.35
C ALA A 56 2.93 27.43 12.08
N ASP A 57 2.04 26.45 12.07
CA ASP A 57 0.82 26.47 12.88
C ASP A 57 1.19 26.34 14.38
N PRO A 58 0.85 27.33 15.22
CA PRO A 58 1.22 27.34 16.64
C PRO A 58 0.48 26.29 17.50
N THR A 59 -0.64 25.73 17.04
CA THR A 59 -1.53 24.91 17.88
C THR A 59 -2.02 23.62 17.25
N GLY A 60 -1.95 23.47 15.92
CA GLY A 60 -2.55 22.34 15.22
C GLY A 60 -2.01 20.98 15.66
N LEU A 61 -0.69 20.86 15.85
CA LEU A 61 -0.06 19.59 16.26
C LEU A 61 -0.42 19.21 17.69
N GLU A 62 -0.37 20.17 18.62
CA GLU A 62 -0.78 19.97 20.01
C GLU A 62 -2.27 19.61 20.10
N THR A 63 -3.12 20.14 19.21
CA THR A 63 -4.54 19.74 19.14
C THR A 63 -4.70 18.25 18.79
N VAL A 64 -3.84 17.70 17.91
CA VAL A 64 -3.88 16.26 17.59
C VAL A 64 -3.39 15.41 18.78
N GLU A 65 -2.43 15.92 19.56
CA GLU A 65 -2.01 15.28 20.81
C GLU A 65 -3.14 15.28 21.85
N ASP A 66 -3.86 16.38 21.98
CA ASP A 66 -5.04 16.48 22.84
C ASP A 66 -6.16 15.53 22.38
N GLU A 67 -6.40 15.41 21.07
CA GLU A 67 -7.33 14.41 20.50
C GLU A 67 -6.94 12.98 20.89
N ALA A 68 -5.65 12.62 20.77
CA ALA A 68 -5.13 11.31 21.15
C ALA A 68 -5.32 11.03 22.66
N GLN A 69 -5.05 12.02 23.51
CA GLN A 69 -5.28 11.92 24.96
C GLN A 69 -6.78 11.80 25.29
N ALA A 70 -7.64 12.54 24.60
CA ALA A 70 -9.09 12.49 24.80
C ALA A 70 -9.66 11.10 24.48
N LEU A 71 -9.21 10.47 23.39
CA LEU A 71 -9.60 9.09 23.06
C LEU A 71 -9.23 8.10 24.18
N TRP A 72 -8.02 8.23 24.73
CA TRP A 72 -7.60 7.40 25.86
C TRP A 72 -8.44 7.68 27.12
N GLN A 73 -8.69 8.94 27.45
CA GLN A 73 -9.49 9.36 28.61
C GLN A 73 -10.96 8.95 28.50
N GLN A 74 -11.51 8.91 27.29
CA GLN A 74 -12.85 8.38 27.00
C GLN A 74 -12.96 6.89 27.34
N GLY A 75 -11.83 6.18 27.45
CA GLY A 75 -11.80 4.75 27.72
C GLY A 75 -11.51 3.89 26.49
N ILE A 76 -11.23 4.49 25.32
CA ILE A 76 -10.88 3.73 24.12
C ILE A 76 -9.51 3.05 24.31
N ARG A 77 -9.45 1.76 24.00
CA ARG A 77 -8.24 0.91 24.08
C ARG A 77 -7.91 0.24 22.76
N HIS A 78 -8.89 0.16 21.88
CA HIS A 78 -8.79 -0.51 20.60
C HIS A 78 -9.32 0.41 19.50
N ILE A 79 -8.54 0.55 18.43
CA ILE A 79 -8.98 1.25 17.22
C ILE A 79 -8.95 0.28 16.05
N ILE A 80 -10.09 0.06 15.41
CA ILE A 80 -10.15 -0.55 14.08
C ILE A 80 -9.97 0.58 13.06
N TRP A 81 -8.86 0.58 12.32
CA TRP A 81 -8.58 1.61 11.32
C TRP A 81 -9.02 1.12 9.95
N ALA A 82 -10.17 1.58 9.47
CA ALA A 82 -10.76 1.18 8.21
C ALA A 82 -10.42 2.18 7.10
N GLY A 83 -9.75 1.73 6.04
CA GLY A 83 -9.36 2.58 4.91
C GLY A 83 -8.77 1.75 3.78
N MET A 84 -8.47 2.39 2.66
CA MET A 84 -7.80 1.75 1.51
C MET A 84 -6.66 2.62 0.99
N GLY A 85 -5.63 1.98 0.45
CA GLY A 85 -4.47 2.65 -0.17
C GLY A 85 -3.81 3.68 0.75
N GLY A 86 -3.67 4.91 0.25
CA GLY A 86 -3.09 6.04 0.99
C GLY A 86 -3.80 6.42 2.30
N SER A 87 -5.00 5.89 2.55
CA SER A 87 -5.76 6.11 3.80
C SER A 87 -5.33 5.17 4.94
N ILE A 88 -4.50 4.16 4.65
CA ILE A 88 -4.16 3.09 5.62
C ILE A 88 -2.73 2.54 5.50
N ILE A 89 -2.08 2.59 4.34
CA ILE A 89 -0.78 1.94 4.14
C ILE A 89 0.27 2.44 5.15
N THR A 90 0.25 3.73 5.50
CA THR A 90 1.12 4.31 6.52
C THR A 90 0.84 3.71 7.89
N VAL A 91 -0.43 3.45 8.21
CA VAL A 91 -0.83 2.80 9.47
C VAL A 91 -0.36 1.35 9.50
N ARG A 92 -0.36 0.63 8.37
CA ARG A 92 0.26 -0.71 8.28
C ARG A 92 1.75 -0.67 8.57
N VAL A 93 2.49 0.29 7.98
CA VAL A 93 3.91 0.48 8.27
C VAL A 93 4.12 0.78 9.76
N LEU A 94 3.37 1.73 10.32
CA LEU A 94 3.46 2.09 11.74
C LEU A 94 3.15 0.90 12.65
N LYS A 95 2.14 0.10 12.32
CA LYS A 95 1.77 -1.12 13.06
C LYS A 95 2.90 -2.15 13.03
N GLN A 96 3.45 -2.46 11.86
CA GLN A 96 4.53 -3.43 11.72
C GLN A 96 5.82 -3.00 12.42
N LEU A 97 6.06 -1.68 12.53
CA LEU A 97 7.21 -1.13 13.25
C LEU A 97 6.97 -0.97 14.77
N GLY A 98 5.79 -1.36 15.25
CA GLY A 98 5.41 -1.36 16.67
C GLY A 98 4.84 -0.04 17.20
N PHE A 99 4.67 0.97 16.36
CA PHE A 99 4.11 2.27 16.77
C PHE A 99 2.62 2.21 17.08
N CYS A 100 1.90 1.24 16.53
CA CYS A 100 0.47 1.06 16.77
C CYS A 100 0.13 -0.19 17.61
N THR A 101 1.09 -0.68 18.40
CA THR A 101 0.93 -1.84 19.27
C THR A 101 1.07 -1.43 20.73
N ALA A 102 0.03 -1.67 21.52
CA ALA A 102 -0.01 -1.37 22.95
C ALA A 102 -0.85 -2.41 23.70
N THR A 103 -0.57 -2.60 24.98
CA THR A 103 -1.48 -3.30 25.89
C THR A 103 -2.57 -2.34 26.37
N PRO A 104 -3.78 -2.81 26.74
CA PRO A 104 -4.89 -1.94 27.15
C PRO A 104 -4.61 -1.06 28.38
N ASP A 105 -3.59 -1.36 29.18
CA ASP A 105 -3.12 -0.55 30.31
C ASP A 105 -2.04 0.48 29.91
N ALA A 106 -1.36 0.27 28.77
CA ALA A 106 -0.24 1.08 28.33
C ALA A 106 -0.55 2.00 27.13
N GLY A 107 -1.67 1.80 26.41
CA GLY A 107 -2.06 2.67 25.30
C GLY A 107 -3.13 2.05 24.39
N ILE A 108 -3.41 2.72 23.29
CA ILE A 108 -4.39 2.25 22.30
C ILE A 108 -3.72 1.36 21.26
N ASN A 109 -4.29 0.17 21.04
CA ASN A 109 -3.87 -0.74 19.97
C ASN A 109 -4.65 -0.44 18.68
N ILE A 110 -3.97 -0.32 17.53
CA ILE A 110 -4.63 -0.10 16.23
C ILE A 110 -4.59 -1.38 15.40
N TYR A 111 -5.74 -1.73 14.82
CA TYR A 111 -5.97 -2.86 13.93
C TYR A 111 -6.27 -2.34 12.51
N PRO A 112 -5.31 -2.38 11.57
CA PRO A 112 -5.57 -1.97 10.18
C PRO A 112 -6.56 -2.91 9.49
N LEU A 113 -7.56 -2.34 8.81
CA LEU A 113 -8.57 -3.04 8.02
C LEU A 113 -8.68 -2.41 6.61
N ASP A 114 -8.11 -3.10 5.61
CA ASP A 114 -8.15 -2.72 4.19
C ASP A 114 -8.41 -3.93 3.28
N SER A 115 -9.24 -4.84 3.77
CA SER A 115 -9.74 -5.99 3.03
C SER A 115 -11.25 -6.04 3.12
N THR A 116 -11.89 -6.42 2.02
CA THR A 116 -13.34 -6.67 1.96
C THR A 116 -13.67 -8.16 2.08
N ASP A 117 -12.68 -8.99 2.44
CA ASP A 117 -12.90 -10.39 2.83
C ASP A 117 -13.48 -10.45 4.26
N PRO A 118 -14.60 -11.17 4.50
CA PRO A 118 -15.08 -11.43 5.86
C PRO A 118 -14.00 -11.97 6.82
N ALA A 119 -13.02 -12.74 6.32
CA ALA A 119 -11.92 -13.28 7.13
C ALA A 119 -11.06 -12.18 7.78
N ALA A 120 -10.91 -11.02 7.14
CA ALA A 120 -10.16 -9.90 7.70
C ALA A 120 -10.88 -9.28 8.91
N LEU A 121 -12.21 -9.14 8.81
CA LEU A 121 -13.05 -8.67 9.92
C LEU A 121 -13.03 -9.70 11.07
N ASN A 122 -13.10 -10.99 10.73
CA ASN A 122 -13.03 -12.08 11.70
C ASN A 122 -11.69 -12.12 12.44
N ALA A 123 -10.57 -11.86 11.74
CA ALA A 123 -9.26 -11.78 12.35
C ALA A 123 -9.19 -10.68 13.42
N ILE A 124 -9.78 -9.51 13.14
CA ILE A 124 -9.84 -8.40 14.11
C ILE A 124 -10.74 -8.77 15.29
N VAL A 125 -11.91 -9.36 15.06
CA VAL A 125 -12.81 -9.84 16.12
C VAL A 125 -12.10 -10.85 17.04
N ARG A 126 -11.34 -11.80 16.47
CA ARG A 126 -10.52 -12.76 17.22
C ARG A 126 -9.44 -12.08 18.05
N GLN A 127 -8.72 -11.12 17.47
CA GLN A 127 -7.67 -10.37 18.18
C GLN A 127 -8.25 -9.53 19.34
N LEU A 128 -9.42 -8.91 19.15
CA LEU A 128 -10.13 -8.18 20.20
C LEU A 128 -10.57 -9.13 21.32
N ALA A 129 -11.15 -10.28 20.96
CA ALA A 129 -11.59 -11.29 21.93
C ALA A 129 -10.40 -11.83 22.74
N GLU A 130 -9.29 -12.17 22.08
CA GLU A 130 -8.05 -12.62 22.72
C GLU A 130 -7.51 -11.57 23.70
N ALA A 131 -7.41 -10.31 23.27
CA ALA A 131 -6.95 -9.22 24.12
C ALA A 131 -7.79 -9.00 25.39
N LYS A 132 -9.04 -9.48 25.39
CA LYS A 132 -10.02 -9.37 26.48
C LYS A 132 -10.24 -10.67 27.24
N GLY A 133 -9.60 -11.76 26.85
CA GLY A 133 -9.83 -13.09 27.41
C GLY A 133 -11.27 -13.60 27.19
N LEU A 134 -11.90 -13.22 26.08
CA LEU A 134 -13.23 -13.68 25.70
C LEU A 134 -13.13 -14.98 24.90
N GLU A 135 -13.85 -16.01 25.33
CA GLU A 135 -13.97 -17.27 24.60
C GLU A 135 -15.15 -17.23 23.61
N PHE A 136 -14.95 -17.81 22.42
CA PHE A 136 -16.02 -18.04 21.45
C PHE A 136 -16.81 -19.28 21.89
N GLY A 137 -18.14 -19.17 22.01
CA GLY A 137 -18.99 -20.33 22.22
C GLY A 137 -19.05 -21.25 20.99
N ASP A 138 -19.71 -22.40 21.11
CA ASP A 138 -19.84 -23.43 20.05
C ASP A 138 -20.70 -22.99 18.82
N GLY A 139 -20.93 -21.68 18.64
CA GLY A 139 -21.58 -21.09 17.48
C GLY A 139 -21.02 -19.71 17.21
N ASN A 140 -20.89 -19.35 15.92
CA ASN A 140 -20.41 -18.06 15.41
C ASN A 140 -21.41 -16.92 15.70
N THR A 141 -21.85 -16.78 16.94
CA THR A 141 -22.85 -15.79 17.37
C THR A 141 -22.48 -15.28 18.75
N PHE A 142 -22.27 -13.97 18.85
CA PHE A 142 -22.06 -13.28 20.12
C PHE A 142 -23.40 -13.04 20.80
N ALA A 143 -23.50 -13.38 22.09
CA ALA A 143 -24.58 -12.84 22.91
C ALA A 143 -24.43 -11.30 23.02
N PRO A 144 -25.53 -10.53 23.14
CA PRO A 144 -25.46 -9.06 23.24
C PRO A 144 -24.49 -8.56 24.32
N GLU A 145 -24.41 -9.23 25.47
CA GLU A 145 -23.49 -8.88 26.56
C GLU A 145 -22.01 -9.12 26.19
N GLN A 146 -21.74 -10.20 25.45
CA GLN A 146 -20.38 -10.48 24.96
C GLN A 146 -19.97 -9.46 23.90
N LEU A 147 -20.89 -9.08 23.01
CA LEU A 147 -20.65 -8.07 21.99
C LEU A 147 -20.43 -6.69 22.63
N GLN A 148 -21.20 -6.35 23.66
CA GLN A 148 -20.98 -5.13 24.45
C GLN A 148 -19.59 -5.13 25.09
N HIS A 149 -19.16 -6.22 25.74
CA HIS A 149 -17.82 -6.31 26.33
C HIS A 149 -16.71 -6.22 25.25
N LEU A 150 -16.93 -6.82 24.08
CA LEU A 150 -16.01 -6.72 22.95
C LEU A 150 -15.85 -5.27 22.48
N LEU A 151 -16.93 -4.48 22.46
CA LEU A 151 -16.97 -3.19 21.77
C LEU A 151 -16.90 -1.94 22.67
N GLN A 152 -17.17 -2.05 23.97
CA GLN A 152 -17.30 -0.91 24.91
C GLN A 152 -16.06 0.00 25.03
N ASP A 153 -14.88 -0.46 24.61
CA ASP A 153 -13.63 0.31 24.56
C ASP A 153 -12.99 0.30 23.15
N THR A 154 -13.77 -0.10 22.14
CA THR A 154 -13.34 -0.22 20.75
C THR A 154 -13.95 0.89 19.92
N MET A 155 -13.12 1.64 19.21
CA MET A 155 -13.55 2.64 18.23
C MET A 155 -13.22 2.16 16.82
N MET A 156 -14.09 2.41 15.85
CA MET A 156 -13.74 2.32 14.44
C MET A 156 -13.44 3.71 13.88
N VAL A 157 -12.24 3.86 13.32
CA VAL A 157 -11.81 5.06 12.61
C VAL A 157 -11.91 4.78 11.11
N GLY A 158 -12.90 5.38 10.45
CA GLY A 158 -13.06 5.30 9.00
C GLY A 158 -12.31 6.42 8.30
N VAL A 159 -11.49 6.09 7.30
CA VAL A 159 -10.63 7.04 6.60
C VAL A 159 -10.79 6.91 5.09
N ALA A 160 -11.04 8.04 4.43
CA ALA A 160 -11.07 8.12 2.97
C ALA A 160 -10.52 9.46 2.49
N MET A 161 -9.45 9.40 1.69
CA MET A 161 -8.86 10.58 1.04
C MET A 161 -9.56 11.01 -0.26
N GLY A 162 -10.52 10.22 -0.74
CA GLY A 162 -11.35 10.53 -1.90
C GLY A 162 -12.82 10.78 -1.53
N MET A 163 -13.58 11.35 -2.48
CA MET A 163 -15.00 11.69 -2.28
C MET A 163 -15.93 10.47 -2.27
N THR A 164 -15.53 9.37 -2.90
CA THR A 164 -16.41 8.24 -3.23
C THR A 164 -15.79 6.88 -2.90
N SER A 165 -14.95 6.80 -1.85
CA SER A 165 -14.43 5.51 -1.35
C SER A 165 -15.57 4.71 -0.72
N GLU A 166 -15.63 3.40 -0.98
CA GLU A 166 -16.78 2.57 -0.62
C GLU A 166 -16.44 1.46 0.38
N GLU A 167 -15.23 0.96 0.34
CA GLU A 167 -14.73 -0.09 1.22
C GLU A 167 -14.79 0.29 2.71
N PRO A 168 -14.29 1.48 3.15
CA PRO A 168 -14.45 1.87 4.55
C PRO A 168 -15.92 2.07 4.95
N ILE A 169 -16.83 2.37 4.02
CA ILE A 169 -18.26 2.49 4.31
C ILE A 169 -18.86 1.12 4.62
N THR A 170 -18.48 0.08 3.87
CA THR A 170 -18.94 -1.28 4.16
C THR A 170 -18.49 -1.77 5.53
N HIS A 171 -17.27 -1.39 5.95
CA HIS A 171 -16.77 -1.69 7.30
C HIS A 171 -17.51 -0.91 8.39
N LEU A 172 -17.72 0.39 8.20
CA LEU A 172 -18.44 1.23 9.15
C LEU A 172 -19.90 0.79 9.31
N ALA A 173 -20.58 0.41 8.21
CA ALA A 173 -21.95 -0.09 8.26
C ALA A 173 -22.04 -1.39 9.08
N TRP A 174 -21.11 -2.32 8.85
CA TRP A 174 -21.00 -3.54 9.66
C TRP A 174 -20.77 -3.23 11.14
N PHE A 175 -19.81 -2.34 11.45
CA PHE A 175 -19.50 -2.00 12.84
C PHE A 175 -20.66 -1.28 13.53
N THR A 176 -21.37 -0.40 12.82
CA THR A 176 -22.59 0.27 13.31
C THR A 176 -23.66 -0.76 13.69
N GLN A 177 -23.88 -1.77 12.84
CA GLN A 177 -24.81 -2.86 13.15
C GLN A 177 -24.41 -3.61 14.44
N LEU A 178 -23.11 -3.84 14.65
CA LEU A 178 -22.64 -4.47 15.88
C LEU A 178 -22.84 -3.59 17.12
N LEU A 179 -22.60 -2.28 17.01
CA LEU A 179 -22.85 -1.33 18.09
C LEU A 179 -24.34 -1.30 18.48
N GLU A 180 -25.25 -1.29 17.49
CA GLU A 180 -26.69 -1.36 17.74
C GLU A 180 -27.08 -2.65 18.48
N GLN A 181 -26.55 -3.80 18.06
CA GLN A 181 -26.76 -5.09 18.73
C GLN A 181 -26.22 -5.13 20.16
N ALA A 182 -25.12 -4.40 20.41
CA ALA A 182 -24.50 -4.26 21.73
C ALA A 182 -25.15 -3.19 22.62
N GLY A 183 -26.10 -2.41 22.09
CA GLY A 183 -26.69 -1.26 22.80
C GLY A 183 -25.70 -0.12 23.04
N LEU A 184 -24.70 0.04 22.17
CA LEU A 184 -23.68 1.11 22.22
C LEU A 184 -23.99 2.20 21.17
N SER A 185 -23.57 3.42 21.46
CA SER A 185 -23.82 4.57 20.58
C SER A 185 -22.78 4.69 19.47
N PRO A 186 -23.17 4.74 18.18
CA PRO A 186 -22.24 5.06 17.09
C PRO A 186 -21.47 6.38 17.29
N ALA A 187 -22.11 7.39 17.89
CA ALA A 187 -21.48 8.69 18.12
C ALA A 187 -20.27 8.64 19.07
N GLU A 188 -20.17 7.61 19.92
CA GLU A 188 -19.08 7.43 20.89
C GLU A 188 -18.00 6.47 20.38
N HIS A 189 -18.32 5.62 19.41
CA HIS A 189 -17.46 4.53 18.93
C HIS A 189 -17.06 4.65 17.46
N LEU A 190 -17.52 5.68 16.75
CA LEU A 190 -17.11 6.00 15.39
C LEU A 190 -16.34 7.31 15.34
N LEU A 191 -15.30 7.36 14.52
CA LEU A 191 -14.62 8.58 14.11
C LEU A 191 -14.35 8.51 12.62
N VAL A 192 -14.65 9.58 11.88
CA VAL A 192 -14.39 9.64 10.44
C VAL A 192 -13.36 10.72 10.13
N MET A 193 -12.40 10.40 9.25
CA MET A 193 -11.44 11.35 8.71
C MET A 193 -11.53 11.37 7.18
N THR A 194 -12.05 12.46 6.62
CA THR A 194 -12.34 12.52 5.19
C THR A 194 -12.53 13.96 4.67
N LEU A 195 -12.87 14.09 3.40
CA LEU A 195 -13.24 15.34 2.75
C LEU A 195 -14.70 15.70 3.06
N PRO A 196 -15.03 17.00 3.24
CA PRO A 196 -16.41 17.45 3.42
C PRO A 196 -17.34 16.95 2.31
N ASP A 197 -18.56 16.55 2.67
CA ASP A 197 -19.60 16.05 1.75
C ASP A 197 -19.25 14.77 0.96
N SER A 198 -18.12 14.13 1.24
CA SER A 198 -17.80 12.79 0.75
C SER A 198 -18.84 11.76 1.20
N TYR A 199 -18.80 10.57 0.59
CA TYR A 199 -19.68 9.47 0.99
C TYR A 199 -19.49 9.12 2.48
N LEU A 200 -18.24 9.16 2.96
CA LEU A 200 -17.88 8.86 4.34
C LEU A 200 -18.34 9.96 5.31
N ASP A 201 -18.25 11.24 4.92
CA ASP A 201 -18.73 12.36 5.73
C ASP A 201 -20.26 12.32 5.90
N ARG A 202 -20.97 11.99 4.82
CA ARG A 202 -22.43 11.80 4.87
C ARG A 202 -22.82 10.65 5.80
N PHE A 203 -22.13 9.52 5.70
CA PHE A 203 -22.33 8.39 6.62
C PHE A 203 -22.11 8.81 8.08
N ALA A 204 -21.02 9.54 8.38
CA ALA A 204 -20.74 10.02 9.73
C ALA A 204 -21.88 10.90 10.28
N ARG A 205 -22.39 11.83 9.46
CA ARG A 205 -23.50 12.71 9.83
C ARG A 205 -24.79 11.95 10.14
N GLU A 206 -25.11 10.92 9.36
CA GLU A 206 -26.27 10.05 9.61
C GLU A 206 -26.16 9.30 10.95
N GLN A 207 -24.95 8.89 11.32
CA GLN A 207 -24.66 8.21 12.59
C GLN A 207 -24.39 9.17 13.77
N HIS A 208 -24.48 10.49 13.56
CA HIS A 208 -24.06 11.53 14.52
C HIS A 208 -22.61 11.35 15.01
N ALA A 209 -21.77 10.71 14.19
CA ALA A 209 -20.37 10.45 14.50
C ALA A 209 -19.50 11.69 14.19
N PRO A 210 -18.44 11.94 14.99
CA PRO A 210 -17.49 13.00 14.69
C PRO A 210 -16.78 12.78 13.34
N SER A 211 -16.71 13.85 12.55
CA SER A 211 -15.91 13.97 11.33
C SER A 211 -14.74 14.94 11.58
N ARG A 212 -13.55 14.62 11.08
CA ARG A 212 -12.34 15.44 11.19
C ARG A 212 -11.68 15.58 9.82
N PRO A 213 -11.05 16.74 9.51
CA PRO A 213 -10.38 16.91 8.23
C PRO A 213 -9.09 16.09 8.18
N LEU A 214 -8.71 15.61 7.00
CA LEU A 214 -7.46 14.86 6.81
C LEU A 214 -6.22 15.74 7.01
N GLN A 215 -6.19 16.90 6.36
CA GLN A 215 -5.19 17.94 6.58
C GLN A 215 -5.65 18.84 7.73
N LEU A 216 -4.72 19.34 8.56
CA LEU A 216 -5.09 20.21 9.69
C LEU A 216 -5.69 21.54 9.22
N ASP A 217 -5.28 22.03 8.05
CA ASP A 217 -5.77 23.25 7.40
C ASP A 217 -7.08 23.05 6.63
N GLY A 218 -7.64 21.83 6.58
CA GLY A 218 -8.83 21.50 5.80
C GLY A 218 -8.60 21.47 4.28
N GLY A 219 -7.35 21.56 3.82
CA GLY A 219 -6.99 21.47 2.42
C GLY A 219 -7.18 20.07 1.81
N SER A 220 -7.07 20.00 0.48
CA SER A 220 -7.21 18.77 -0.30
C SER A 220 -6.17 18.64 -1.42
N GLY A 221 -5.08 19.41 -1.35
CA GLY A 221 -3.99 19.35 -2.32
C GLY A 221 -2.97 18.25 -2.00
N THR A 222 -3.13 17.51 -0.89
CA THR A 222 -2.33 16.31 -0.60
C THR A 222 -3.05 15.06 -1.11
N GLY A 223 -2.47 14.39 -2.10
CA GLY A 223 -2.98 13.11 -2.61
C GLY A 223 -2.80 11.96 -1.61
N GLY A 224 -3.56 10.87 -1.81
CA GLY A 224 -3.61 9.70 -0.93
C GLY A 224 -2.24 9.13 -0.55
N ARG A 225 -1.48 8.70 -1.55
CA ARG A 225 -0.12 8.15 -1.39
C ARG A 225 0.92 9.13 -0.83
N MET A 226 0.60 10.43 -0.77
CA MET A 226 1.43 11.48 -0.19
C MET A 226 0.99 11.87 1.23
N SER A 227 0.07 11.11 1.85
CA SER A 227 -0.58 11.47 3.11
C SER A 227 0.38 11.52 4.30
N ALA A 228 1.41 10.68 4.31
CA ALA A 228 2.44 10.72 5.34
C ALA A 228 3.53 11.74 4.97
N PRO A 229 4.08 12.48 5.93
CA PRO A 229 3.70 12.54 7.35
C PRO A 229 2.69 13.66 7.67
N ALA A 230 2.26 14.44 6.67
CA ALA A 230 1.61 15.73 6.89
C ALA A 230 0.09 15.70 7.12
N THR A 231 -0.53 14.53 7.19
CA THR A 231 -1.99 14.37 7.40
C THR A 231 -2.28 13.55 8.65
N ARG A 232 -3.54 13.60 9.12
CA ARG A 232 -4.01 12.81 10.28
C ARG A 232 -3.83 11.30 10.12
N VAL A 233 -3.66 10.79 8.89
CA VAL A 233 -3.33 9.38 8.64
C VAL A 233 -2.01 8.97 9.31
N PHE A 234 -1.05 9.89 9.38
CA PHE A 234 0.18 9.71 10.14
C PHE A 234 0.10 10.35 11.54
N LEU A 235 -0.40 11.58 11.63
CA LEU A 235 -0.31 12.39 12.86
C LEU A 235 -1.08 11.77 14.03
N LEU A 236 -2.27 11.20 13.81
CA LEU A 236 -3.06 10.64 14.91
C LEU A 236 -2.44 9.36 15.47
N PRO A 237 -2.06 8.34 14.67
CA PRO A 237 -1.31 7.19 15.17
C PRO A 237 0.01 7.57 15.86
N ALA A 238 0.73 8.55 15.32
CA ALA A 238 1.96 9.06 15.92
C ALA A 238 1.69 9.73 17.28
N ALA A 239 0.64 10.55 17.41
CA ALA A 239 0.23 11.15 18.67
C ALA A 239 -0.13 10.08 19.70
N LEU A 240 -0.97 9.12 19.34
CA LEU A 240 -1.37 8.00 20.22
C LEU A 240 -0.16 7.22 20.74
N TYR A 241 0.86 7.03 19.90
CA TYR A 241 2.12 6.43 20.30
C TYR A 241 2.91 7.31 21.28
N LEU A 242 3.10 8.60 20.96
CA LEU A 242 3.93 9.51 21.75
C LEU A 242 3.31 9.82 23.12
N THR A 243 2.01 10.08 23.17
CA THR A 243 1.30 10.48 24.40
C THR A 243 1.28 9.39 25.46
N ARG A 244 1.53 8.12 25.08
CA ARG A 244 1.64 7.02 26.06
C ARG A 244 3.00 7.01 26.78
N HIS A 245 4.02 7.63 26.20
CA HIS A 245 5.37 7.71 26.75
C HIS A 245 5.56 8.98 27.59
N SER A 246 4.90 10.07 27.21
CA SER A 246 4.93 11.33 27.94
C SER A 246 3.65 12.13 27.71
N ASN A 247 3.18 12.83 28.74
CA ASN A 247 2.08 13.80 28.62
C ASN A 247 2.61 15.22 28.32
N HIS A 248 3.91 15.40 28.07
CA HIS A 248 4.44 16.69 27.67
C HIS A 248 3.91 17.08 26.28
N PRO A 249 3.38 18.30 26.09
CA PRO A 249 2.91 18.75 24.79
C PRO A 249 4.09 19.03 23.84
N GLY A 250 3.81 19.00 22.54
CA GLY A 250 4.76 19.36 21.48
C GLY A 250 5.70 18.23 21.04
N GLN A 251 5.34 16.97 21.32
CA GLN A 251 6.12 15.80 20.91
C GLN A 251 6.05 15.56 19.40
N LEU A 252 4.86 15.67 18.78
CA LEU A 252 4.70 15.64 17.33
C LEU A 252 5.51 16.75 16.67
N ARG A 253 5.46 17.96 17.23
CA ARG A 253 6.24 19.11 16.75
C ARG A 253 7.73 18.83 16.81
N HIS A 254 8.21 18.20 17.88
CA HIS A 254 9.60 17.80 18.00
C HIS A 254 10.00 16.80 16.90
N VAL A 255 9.23 15.71 16.73
CA VAL A 255 9.47 14.69 15.68
C VAL A 255 9.50 15.31 14.29
N LEU A 256 8.47 16.09 13.94
CA LEU A 256 8.36 16.72 12.62
C LEU A 256 9.46 17.76 12.37
N SER A 257 9.86 18.51 13.40
CA SER A 257 10.95 19.50 13.30
C SER A 257 12.28 18.81 13.03
N GLN A 258 12.61 17.75 13.76
CA GLN A 258 13.83 16.97 13.55
C GLN A 258 13.83 16.29 12.17
N ALA A 259 12.70 15.72 11.77
CA ALA A 259 12.57 15.08 10.46
C ALA A 259 12.71 16.09 9.31
N TRP A 260 12.12 17.28 9.43
CA TRP A 260 12.23 18.35 8.43
C TRP A 260 13.67 18.86 8.28
N GLN A 261 14.38 19.01 9.41
CA GLN A 261 15.78 19.39 9.42
C GLN A 261 16.68 18.32 8.79
N ALA A 262 16.43 17.04 9.08
CA ALA A 262 17.18 15.93 8.51
C ALA A 262 16.89 15.73 7.01
N TYR A 263 15.64 15.89 6.60
CA TYR A 263 15.20 15.85 5.20
C TYR A 263 15.83 16.97 4.37
N ASN A 264 15.93 18.19 4.91
CA ASN A 264 16.69 19.30 4.31
C ASN A 264 16.36 19.60 2.84
N LEU A 265 15.10 19.94 2.55
CA LEU A 265 14.64 20.37 1.21
C LEU A 265 15.44 21.58 0.65
N GLU A 266 15.96 22.44 1.52
CA GLU A 266 16.84 23.55 1.12
C GLU A 266 18.13 23.05 0.47
N LEU A 267 18.76 22.01 1.02
CA LEU A 267 19.94 21.37 0.42
C LEU A 267 19.58 20.74 -0.92
N ALA A 268 18.43 20.06 -1.01
CA ALA A 268 17.96 19.45 -2.26
C ALA A 268 17.81 20.48 -3.39
N ALA A 269 17.40 21.71 -3.08
CA ALA A 269 17.28 22.79 -4.05
C ALA A 269 18.62 23.52 -4.33
N SER A 270 19.38 23.84 -3.29
CA SER A 270 20.59 24.67 -3.41
C SER A 270 21.83 23.89 -3.86
N GLN A 271 21.95 22.62 -3.45
CA GLN A 271 23.08 21.74 -3.78
C GLN A 271 22.55 20.31 -4.08
N PRO A 272 21.74 20.12 -5.16
CA PRO A 272 21.03 18.87 -5.41
C PRO A 272 21.96 17.64 -5.46
N ALA A 273 23.17 17.81 -6.00
CA ALA A 273 24.18 16.76 -6.10
C ALA A 273 24.69 16.21 -4.74
N GLN A 274 24.40 16.87 -3.62
CA GLN A 274 24.76 16.42 -2.28
C GLN A 274 23.60 15.76 -1.53
N HIS A 275 22.37 15.82 -2.07
CA HIS A 275 21.20 15.30 -1.40
C HIS A 275 20.96 13.82 -1.76
N PRO A 276 20.93 12.88 -0.79
CA PRO A 276 20.92 11.44 -1.07
C PRO A 276 19.71 10.98 -1.89
N PHE A 277 18.54 11.55 -1.64
CA PHE A 277 17.33 11.21 -2.39
C PHE A 277 17.25 11.87 -3.80
N VAL A 278 18.02 12.93 -4.04
CA VAL A 278 18.19 13.48 -5.41
C VAL A 278 19.10 12.54 -6.21
N GLN A 279 20.19 12.09 -5.59
CA GLN A 279 21.09 11.10 -6.18
C GLN A 279 20.37 9.79 -6.49
N LEU A 280 19.48 9.33 -5.60
CA LEU A 280 18.64 8.16 -5.83
C LEU A 280 17.75 8.32 -7.08
N ALA A 281 17.08 9.47 -7.23
CA ALA A 281 16.25 9.73 -8.41
C ALA A 281 17.08 9.68 -9.71
N ALA A 282 18.26 10.28 -9.70
CA ALA A 282 19.19 10.25 -10.82
C ALA A 282 19.71 8.83 -11.10
N ALA A 283 19.99 8.04 -10.07
CA ALA A 283 20.42 6.64 -10.19
C ALA A 283 19.33 5.76 -10.81
N LEU A 284 18.08 5.89 -10.34
CA LEU A 284 16.93 5.20 -10.92
C LEU A 284 16.72 5.58 -12.38
N SER A 285 16.81 6.86 -12.71
CA SER A 285 16.68 7.35 -14.08
C SER A 285 17.80 6.84 -14.98
N THR A 286 19.04 6.83 -14.48
CA THR A 286 20.21 6.32 -15.22
C THR A 286 20.11 4.82 -15.48
N ALA A 287 19.59 4.05 -14.53
CA ALA A 287 19.36 2.62 -14.69
C ALA A 287 18.17 2.30 -15.59
N SER A 288 17.26 3.26 -15.82
CA SER A 288 16.01 3.03 -16.53
C SER A 288 16.23 2.68 -17.99
N ASN A 289 15.43 1.74 -18.50
CA ASN A 289 15.34 1.42 -19.91
C ASN A 289 13.96 1.83 -20.43
N ALA A 290 13.88 2.62 -21.50
CA ALA A 290 12.62 3.18 -22.00
C ALA A 290 11.75 3.85 -20.91
N ALA A 291 12.39 4.58 -19.98
CA ALA A 291 11.73 5.20 -18.81
C ALA A 291 11.03 4.21 -17.86
N THR A 292 11.52 2.96 -17.82
CA THR A 292 11.11 1.94 -16.87
C THR A 292 12.29 1.50 -16.00
N CYS A 293 12.07 1.35 -14.70
CA CYS A 293 13.06 0.82 -13.77
C CYS A 293 12.43 -0.23 -12.85
N ARG A 294 13.05 -1.40 -12.74
CA ARG A 294 12.78 -2.39 -11.70
C ARG A 294 13.76 -2.15 -10.56
N LEU A 295 13.23 -1.87 -9.38
CA LEU A 295 14.02 -1.59 -8.18
C LEU A 295 13.97 -2.80 -7.25
N LEU A 296 15.11 -3.45 -7.02
CA LEU A 296 15.28 -4.44 -5.96
C LEU A 296 15.68 -3.71 -4.68
N PHE A 297 14.77 -3.61 -3.71
CA PHE A 297 14.97 -2.85 -2.49
C PHE A 297 15.49 -3.75 -1.38
N ASP A 298 16.76 -3.56 -1.04
CA ASP A 298 17.42 -4.21 0.09
C ASP A 298 17.46 -3.24 1.28
N ALA A 299 16.77 -3.62 2.35
CA ALA A 299 16.67 -2.82 3.56
C ALA A 299 16.97 -3.67 4.79
N PRO A 300 17.45 -3.07 5.89
CA PRO A 300 17.61 -3.77 7.14
C PRO A 300 16.29 -4.39 7.58
N GLU A 301 16.33 -5.58 8.20
CA GLU A 301 15.13 -6.37 8.49
C GLU A 301 14.03 -5.59 9.23
N HIS A 302 14.43 -4.75 10.19
CA HIS A 302 13.53 -3.93 11.00
C HIS A 302 12.90 -2.76 10.23
N TRP A 303 13.37 -2.45 9.02
CA TRP A 303 12.82 -1.46 8.10
C TRP A 303 12.19 -2.07 6.84
N ASN A 304 12.14 -3.40 6.72
CA ASN A 304 11.49 -4.09 5.59
C ASN A 304 10.05 -3.64 5.37
N SER A 305 9.34 -3.30 6.45
CA SER A 305 7.97 -2.81 6.42
C SER A 305 7.79 -1.50 5.64
N LEU A 306 8.85 -0.71 5.40
CA LEU A 306 8.74 0.50 4.57
C LEU A 306 8.39 0.19 3.12
N ILE A 307 8.76 -1.00 2.63
CA ILE A 307 8.69 -1.30 1.20
C ILE A 307 7.27 -1.17 0.65
N ILE A 308 6.25 -1.57 1.42
CA ILE A 308 4.85 -1.52 0.97
C ILE A 308 4.37 -0.07 0.75
N TRP A 309 4.90 0.87 1.53
CA TRP A 309 4.59 2.29 1.37
C TRP A 309 5.39 2.89 0.21
N ILE A 310 6.66 2.53 0.05
CA ILE A 310 7.49 2.96 -1.08
C ILE A 310 6.91 2.43 -2.39
N GLU A 311 6.47 1.18 -2.41
CA GLU A 311 5.79 0.54 -3.54
C GLU A 311 4.57 1.32 -3.98
N GLN A 312 3.62 1.58 -3.07
CA GLN A 312 2.45 2.41 -3.41
C GLN A 312 2.86 3.80 -3.91
N LEU A 313 3.77 4.48 -3.19
CA LEU A 313 4.22 5.82 -3.57
C LEU A 313 4.76 5.83 -5.00
N MET A 314 5.66 4.91 -5.32
CA MET A 314 6.38 4.92 -6.59
C MET A 314 5.50 4.40 -7.73
N GLU A 315 4.79 3.29 -7.54
CA GLU A 315 4.02 2.65 -8.62
C GLU A 315 2.73 3.38 -8.94
N GLU A 316 1.98 3.82 -7.93
CA GLU A 316 0.74 4.56 -8.18
C GLU A 316 1.03 5.97 -8.75
N SER A 317 2.16 6.58 -8.37
CA SER A 317 2.57 7.87 -8.91
C SER A 317 3.15 7.76 -10.32
N LEU A 318 4.04 6.81 -10.57
CA LEU A 318 4.90 6.81 -11.76
C LEU A 318 4.44 5.82 -12.84
N GLY A 319 3.60 4.84 -12.51
CA GLY A 319 3.09 3.84 -13.44
C GLY A 319 2.05 4.42 -14.41
N LYS A 320 2.51 5.07 -15.48
CA LYS A 320 1.69 5.72 -16.51
C LYS A 320 2.36 5.67 -17.87
N ASP A 321 1.57 5.61 -18.93
CA ASP A 321 2.05 5.66 -20.33
C ASP A 321 3.17 4.65 -20.64
N ASN A 322 3.10 3.45 -20.08
CA ASN A 322 4.10 2.38 -20.15
C ASN A 322 5.47 2.71 -19.50
N LYS A 323 5.53 3.74 -18.64
CA LYS A 323 6.71 4.19 -17.90
C LYS A 323 6.54 3.94 -16.41
N GLY A 324 7.63 4.04 -15.65
CA GLY A 324 7.58 4.11 -14.19
C GLY A 324 8.62 3.25 -13.48
N VAL A 325 8.55 3.24 -12.15
CA VAL A 325 9.39 2.39 -11.30
C VAL A 325 8.54 1.29 -10.69
N VAL A 326 8.97 0.04 -10.82
CA VAL A 326 8.35 -1.14 -10.17
C VAL A 326 9.26 -1.60 -9.03
N ILE A 327 8.72 -1.61 -7.81
CA ILE A 327 9.42 -1.92 -6.56
C ILE A 327 9.28 -3.40 -6.22
N PHE A 328 10.38 -4.03 -5.83
CA PHE A 328 10.43 -5.40 -5.34
C PHE A 328 11.26 -5.45 -4.07
N ARG A 329 10.95 -6.38 -3.17
CA ARG A 329 11.91 -6.78 -2.11
C ARG A 329 13.16 -7.33 -2.78
N ASP A 330 14.29 -7.25 -2.09
CA ASP A 330 15.51 -7.83 -2.63
C ASP A 330 15.34 -9.31 -2.95
N GLN A 331 15.84 -9.69 -4.12
CA GLN A 331 15.69 -11.00 -4.74
C GLN A 331 16.97 -11.32 -5.50
N ASP A 332 17.45 -12.54 -5.38
CA ASP A 332 18.61 -13.01 -6.12
C ASP A 332 18.19 -13.58 -7.46
N LEU A 333 18.51 -12.87 -8.53
CA LEU A 333 18.13 -13.24 -9.90
C LEU A 333 19.25 -14.02 -10.57
N ASN A 334 18.93 -15.16 -11.20
CA ASN A 334 19.90 -15.97 -11.92
C ASN A 334 20.35 -15.28 -13.23
N PRO A 335 21.63 -14.85 -13.35
CA PRO A 335 22.12 -14.16 -14.54
C PRO A 335 22.22 -15.02 -15.80
N GLN A 336 22.10 -16.35 -15.66
CA GLN A 336 22.15 -17.31 -16.77
C GLN A 336 20.76 -17.74 -17.26
N ALA A 337 19.69 -17.24 -16.63
CA ALA A 337 18.33 -17.57 -17.00
C ALA A 337 17.90 -16.81 -18.27
N PRO A 338 16.95 -17.36 -19.07
CA PRO A 338 16.65 -16.88 -20.41
C PRO A 338 16.10 -15.45 -20.50
N ASP A 339 15.36 -14.99 -19.48
CA ASP A 339 14.70 -13.68 -19.47
C ASP A 339 15.46 -12.65 -18.58
N PHE A 340 16.63 -13.02 -18.05
CA PHE A 340 17.44 -12.13 -17.23
C PHE A 340 17.96 -10.94 -18.05
N SER A 341 17.85 -9.73 -17.47
CA SER A 341 18.42 -8.52 -18.05
C SER A 341 18.75 -7.48 -16.98
N THR A 342 19.91 -6.86 -17.09
CA THR A 342 20.32 -5.71 -16.25
C THR A 342 19.78 -4.38 -16.76
N GLN A 343 19.19 -4.33 -17.96
CA GLN A 343 18.57 -3.10 -18.49
C GLN A 343 17.31 -2.76 -17.69
N GLY A 344 17.19 -1.52 -17.22
CA GLY A 344 16.04 -1.14 -16.40
C GLY A 344 15.99 -1.87 -15.06
N LEU A 345 17.14 -2.20 -14.47
CA LEU A 345 17.25 -2.88 -13.17
C LEU A 345 18.25 -2.15 -12.28
N LEU A 346 17.85 -1.84 -11.05
CA LEU A 346 18.73 -1.26 -10.02
C LEU A 346 18.47 -1.92 -8.67
N ARG A 347 19.52 -2.42 -8.02
CA ARG A 347 19.46 -2.82 -6.60
C ARG A 347 19.77 -1.61 -5.73
N VAL A 348 18.86 -1.24 -4.83
CA VAL A 348 19.05 -0.13 -3.89
C VAL A 348 19.23 -0.71 -2.49
N HIS A 349 20.43 -0.55 -1.94
CA HIS A 349 20.77 -0.95 -0.58
C HIS A 349 20.60 0.24 0.37
N LEU A 350 19.61 0.17 1.26
CA LEU A 350 19.41 1.14 2.32
C LEU A 350 20.36 0.85 3.48
N SER A 351 21.37 1.69 3.68
CA SER A 351 22.40 1.47 4.70
C SER A 351 22.36 2.52 5.80
N THR A 352 22.62 2.08 7.04
CA THR A 352 22.81 2.95 8.19
C THR A 352 24.29 3.18 8.53
N ASP A 353 25.21 2.45 7.88
CA ASP A 353 26.65 2.51 8.11
C ASP A 353 27.42 2.55 6.77
N MET A 354 28.32 3.53 6.62
CA MET A 354 29.15 3.74 5.42
C MET A 354 30.11 2.57 5.13
N ILE A 355 30.30 1.65 6.07
CA ILE A 355 31.30 0.57 6.00
C ILE A 355 30.80 -0.67 5.23
N THR A 356 29.50 -0.77 4.94
CA THR A 356 28.95 -1.91 4.19
C THR A 356 29.23 -1.80 2.69
N GLU A 357 30.44 -2.23 2.27
CA GLU A 357 30.75 -2.50 0.87
C GLU A 357 30.10 -3.82 0.45
N ALA A 358 28.87 -3.73 -0.07
CA ALA A 358 28.24 -4.87 -0.71
C ALA A 358 28.76 -4.96 -2.16
N THR A 359 29.42 -6.07 -2.49
CA THR A 359 29.77 -6.41 -3.87
C THR A 359 28.55 -7.05 -4.51
N HIS A 360 28.08 -6.48 -5.62
CA HIS A 360 26.88 -6.93 -6.30
C HIS A 360 27.16 -7.16 -7.77
N ASP A 361 26.64 -8.28 -8.29
CA ASP A 361 26.68 -8.62 -9.71
C ASP A 361 25.67 -7.81 -10.55
N LEU A 362 24.80 -7.06 -9.87
CA LEU A 362 23.79 -6.18 -10.47
C LEU A 362 24.20 -4.70 -10.35
N PRO A 363 23.70 -3.81 -11.23
CA PRO A 363 23.78 -2.37 -11.00
C PRO A 363 23.21 -2.05 -9.62
N PHE A 364 23.99 -1.34 -8.79
CA PHE A 364 23.63 -1.07 -7.41
C PHE A 364 23.77 0.40 -7.02
N PHE A 365 22.98 0.84 -6.03
CA PHE A 365 23.08 2.14 -5.38
C PHE A 365 22.93 2.01 -3.87
N THR A 366 23.83 2.63 -3.11
CA THR A 366 23.72 2.69 -1.65
C THR A 366 23.03 3.97 -1.23
N LEU A 367 21.83 3.86 -0.67
CA LEU A 367 21.12 4.96 -0.03
C LEU A 367 21.55 5.02 1.45
N TYR A 368 22.54 5.86 1.76
CA TYR A 368 23.04 6.01 3.13
C TYR A 368 22.13 6.95 3.96
N GLN A 369 21.56 6.42 5.04
CA GLN A 369 20.68 7.13 5.96
C GLN A 369 21.05 6.80 7.42
N PRO A 370 22.01 7.52 8.04
CA PRO A 370 22.52 7.20 9.37
C PRO A 370 21.46 7.30 10.47
N TYR A 371 20.47 8.18 10.31
CA TYR A 371 19.39 8.35 11.29
C TYR A 371 18.54 7.08 11.47
N LEU A 372 18.56 6.15 10.52
CA LEU A 372 17.86 4.87 10.62
C LEU A 372 18.48 3.90 11.63
N ALA A 373 19.69 4.18 12.13
CA ALA A 373 20.31 3.44 13.23
C ALA A 373 19.70 3.75 14.60
N ALA A 374 18.80 4.75 14.68
CA ALA A 374 18.16 5.14 15.93
C ALA A 374 17.41 3.96 16.58
N SER A 375 17.54 3.84 17.89
CA SER A 375 16.85 2.82 18.69
C SER A 375 15.84 3.43 19.67
N ASP A 376 15.98 4.72 20.01
CA ASP A 376 15.00 5.44 20.82
C ASP A 376 13.65 5.56 20.08
N PRO A 377 12.52 5.29 20.74
CA PRO A 377 11.16 5.46 20.20
C PRO A 377 10.91 6.72 19.36
N VAL A 378 11.29 7.90 19.87
CA VAL A 378 11.00 9.19 19.25
C VAL A 378 11.94 9.40 18.06
N GLU A 379 13.21 9.04 18.22
CA GLU A 379 14.20 9.11 17.14
C GLU A 379 13.85 8.12 16.00
N ARG A 380 13.35 6.91 16.31
CA ARG A 380 12.86 5.95 15.30
C ARG A 380 11.67 6.48 14.52
N LEU A 381 10.72 7.14 15.19
CA LEU A 381 9.58 7.75 14.50
C LEU A 381 10.03 8.94 13.63
N THR A 382 11.00 9.73 14.12
CA THR A 382 11.65 10.81 13.35
C THR A 382 12.34 10.26 12.10
N ALA A 383 13.11 9.18 12.26
CA ALA A 383 13.81 8.49 11.19
C ALA A 383 12.84 7.98 10.10
N LEU A 384 11.73 7.35 10.49
CA LEU A 384 10.66 6.95 9.56
C LEU A 384 10.06 8.16 8.82
N THR A 385 9.78 9.23 9.55
CA THR A 385 9.23 10.48 9.02
C THR A 385 10.14 11.10 7.95
N THR A 386 11.45 11.15 8.22
CA THR A 386 12.46 11.62 7.27
C THR A 386 12.48 10.77 5.99
N CYS A 387 12.36 9.44 6.13
CA CYS A 387 12.30 8.55 4.98
C CYS A 387 11.08 8.80 4.09
N PHE A 388 9.89 9.05 4.65
CA PHE A 388 8.72 9.39 3.85
C PHE A 388 8.97 10.62 2.96
N LEU A 389 9.50 11.70 3.54
CA LEU A 389 9.81 12.94 2.81
C LEU A 389 10.86 12.73 1.71
N GLY A 390 11.92 11.96 2.01
CA GLY A 390 12.98 11.65 1.06
C GLY A 390 12.51 10.86 -0.17
N TRP A 391 11.69 9.83 0.05
CA TRP A 391 11.14 9.03 -1.03
C TRP A 391 10.13 9.81 -1.89
N GLN A 392 9.32 10.69 -1.28
CA GLN A 392 8.43 11.58 -2.04
C GLN A 392 9.23 12.52 -2.97
N LEU A 393 10.35 13.05 -2.50
CA LEU A 393 11.28 13.84 -3.33
C LEU A 393 11.82 13.00 -4.49
N THR A 394 12.28 11.78 -4.20
CA THR A 394 12.81 10.85 -5.22
C THR A 394 11.77 10.60 -6.32
N MET A 395 10.54 10.28 -5.93
CA MET A 395 9.42 10.02 -6.81
C MET A 395 9.17 11.22 -7.74
N ALA A 396 9.06 12.43 -7.19
CA ALA A 396 8.75 13.61 -7.99
C ALA A 396 9.86 13.94 -9.00
N LEU A 397 11.12 13.80 -8.59
CA LEU A 397 12.28 14.05 -9.46
C LEU A 397 12.42 12.99 -10.55
N TYR A 398 12.11 11.71 -10.26
CA TYR A 398 12.04 10.68 -11.29
C TYR A 398 10.93 10.99 -12.30
N GLY A 399 9.74 11.36 -11.82
CA GLY A 399 8.63 11.77 -12.69
C GLY A 399 9.00 12.95 -13.59
N TYR A 400 9.76 13.92 -13.07
CA TYR A 400 10.27 15.04 -13.84
C TYR A 400 11.25 14.63 -14.95
N LEU A 401 12.20 13.75 -14.65
CA LEU A 401 13.19 13.26 -15.63
C LEU A 401 12.56 12.48 -16.78
N HIS A 402 11.42 11.85 -16.55
CA HIS A 402 10.75 10.98 -17.53
C HIS A 402 9.44 11.52 -18.10
N ASP A 403 9.11 12.78 -17.80
CA ASP A 403 7.86 13.44 -18.20
C ASP A 403 6.63 12.63 -17.80
N ILE A 404 6.55 12.26 -16.52
CA ILE A 404 5.44 11.48 -15.94
C ILE A 404 4.65 12.37 -14.98
N THR A 405 3.36 12.54 -15.25
CA THR A 405 2.43 13.18 -14.32
C THR A 405 2.27 12.30 -13.07
N PHE A 406 2.85 12.72 -11.96
CA PHE A 406 2.87 11.92 -10.74
C PHE A 406 1.69 12.19 -9.79
N SER A 407 0.71 12.95 -10.25
CA SER A 407 -0.59 13.16 -9.61
C SER A 407 -1.70 12.38 -10.34
N GLY A 408 -2.82 12.14 -9.65
CA GLY A 408 -3.94 11.37 -10.18
C GLY A 408 -3.66 9.87 -10.39
N GLN A 409 -4.72 9.15 -10.80
CA GLN A 409 -4.73 7.71 -11.07
C GLN A 409 -5.87 7.34 -12.06
N PRO A 410 -5.76 7.71 -13.34
CA PRO A 410 -6.86 7.52 -14.28
C PRO A 410 -7.20 6.04 -14.55
N ALA A 411 -6.23 5.13 -14.44
CA ALA A 411 -6.42 3.74 -14.83
C ALA A 411 -7.35 2.96 -13.88
N VAL A 412 -7.38 3.34 -12.60
CA VAL A 412 -8.14 2.60 -11.57
C VAL A 412 -9.65 2.86 -11.60
N GLU A 413 -10.10 3.92 -12.28
CA GLU A 413 -11.52 4.27 -12.33
C GLU A 413 -12.36 3.20 -13.04
N ASN A 414 -11.78 2.51 -14.02
CA ASN A 414 -12.47 1.45 -14.76
C ASN A 414 -12.83 0.26 -13.87
N TYR A 415 -11.88 -0.28 -13.10
CA TYR A 415 -12.20 -1.42 -12.24
C TYR A 415 -13.12 -1.00 -11.08
N LYS A 416 -12.95 0.20 -10.52
CA LYS A 416 -13.82 0.72 -9.45
C LYS A 416 -15.27 0.82 -9.93
N ALA A 417 -15.48 1.35 -11.14
CA ALA A 417 -16.80 1.42 -11.75
C ALA A 417 -17.39 0.02 -12.03
N GLY A 418 -16.56 -0.93 -12.46
CA GLY A 418 -16.94 -2.34 -12.62
C GLY A 418 -17.36 -2.98 -11.29
N ALA A 419 -16.54 -2.86 -10.26
CA ALA A 419 -16.74 -3.48 -8.96
C ALA A 419 -18.02 -2.95 -8.30
N ARG A 420 -18.30 -1.65 -8.42
CA ARG A 420 -19.56 -1.04 -7.97
C ARG A 420 -20.79 -1.63 -8.64
N LYS A 421 -20.73 -1.95 -9.93
CA LYS A 421 -21.85 -2.58 -10.66
C LYS A 421 -22.05 -4.04 -10.24
N LEU A 422 -20.97 -4.76 -9.99
CA LEU A 422 -21.02 -6.20 -9.71
C LEU A 422 -21.34 -6.54 -8.25
N ARG A 423 -20.95 -5.70 -7.29
CA ARG A 423 -21.07 -6.04 -5.85
C ARG A 423 -22.52 -6.21 -5.36
N ASP A 424 -23.48 -5.57 -6.03
CA ASP A 424 -24.90 -5.63 -5.67
C ASP A 424 -25.60 -6.86 -6.29
N LEU A 425 -24.89 -7.64 -7.12
CA LEU A 425 -25.40 -8.90 -7.66
C LEU A 425 -25.43 -9.98 -6.58
N PRO A 426 -26.37 -10.95 -6.66
CA PRO A 426 -26.38 -12.10 -5.76
C PRO A 426 -25.10 -12.94 -5.84
N ASP A 427 -24.53 -13.10 -7.03
CA ASP A 427 -23.22 -13.72 -7.26
C ASP A 427 -22.42 -12.91 -8.28
N PRO A 428 -21.42 -12.12 -7.85
CA PRO A 428 -20.54 -11.37 -8.75
C PRO A 428 -19.78 -12.24 -9.74
N LEU A 429 -19.60 -13.54 -9.48
CA LEU A 429 -18.90 -14.47 -10.39
C LEU A 429 -19.77 -14.89 -11.58
N GLN A 430 -21.08 -14.62 -11.54
CA GLN A 430 -21.98 -14.98 -12.64
C GLN A 430 -21.54 -14.35 -13.97
N VAL A 431 -20.94 -13.16 -13.94
CA VAL A 431 -20.43 -12.47 -15.15
C VAL A 431 -19.31 -13.24 -15.86
N LEU A 432 -18.62 -14.15 -15.17
CA LEU A 432 -17.60 -15.00 -15.80
C LEU A 432 -18.19 -16.06 -16.73
N GLN A 433 -19.50 -16.34 -16.65
CA GLN A 433 -20.19 -17.26 -17.57
C GLN A 433 -20.21 -16.74 -19.02
N ASP A 434 -20.09 -15.42 -19.20
CA ASP A 434 -19.98 -14.79 -20.51
C ASP A 434 -18.58 -14.93 -21.12
N TRP A 435 -17.63 -15.54 -20.40
CA TRP A 435 -16.24 -15.72 -20.82
C TRP A 435 -15.92 -17.19 -21.07
N SER A 436 -15.23 -17.45 -22.19
CA SER A 436 -14.72 -18.80 -22.49
C SER A 436 -13.55 -19.14 -21.58
N ALA A 437 -13.73 -20.11 -20.68
CA ALA A 437 -12.64 -20.64 -19.88
C ALA A 437 -11.58 -21.29 -20.78
N THR A 438 -10.31 -21.00 -20.50
CA THR A 438 -9.15 -21.59 -21.19
C THR A 438 -8.87 -23.00 -20.71
N PHE A 439 -9.22 -23.29 -19.46
CA PHE A 439 -9.12 -24.59 -18.84
C PHE A 439 -10.17 -24.75 -17.74
N THR A 440 -10.76 -25.95 -17.65
CA THR A 440 -11.68 -26.32 -16.57
C THR A 440 -11.48 -27.79 -16.22
N ALA A 441 -11.03 -28.08 -14.99
CA ALA A 441 -10.94 -29.42 -14.44
C ALA A 441 -10.85 -29.38 -12.91
N GLU A 442 -11.34 -30.41 -12.22
CA GLU A 442 -11.08 -30.63 -10.78
C GLU A 442 -11.42 -29.44 -9.85
N GLY A 443 -12.46 -28.68 -10.21
CA GLY A 443 -12.88 -27.47 -9.46
C GLY A 443 -11.95 -26.27 -9.67
N LEU A 444 -11.17 -26.26 -10.75
CA LEU A 444 -10.35 -25.13 -11.19
C LEU A 444 -10.89 -24.61 -12.51
N THR A 445 -11.03 -23.29 -12.60
CA THR A 445 -11.40 -22.61 -13.84
C THR A 445 -10.41 -21.50 -14.12
N LEU A 446 -9.66 -21.62 -15.22
CA LEU A 446 -8.70 -20.61 -15.66
C LEU A 446 -9.31 -19.76 -16.77
N TYR A 447 -9.35 -18.46 -16.54
CA TYR A 447 -9.62 -17.44 -17.55
C TYR A 447 -8.30 -16.77 -17.93
N ALA A 448 -8.05 -16.62 -19.22
CA ALA A 448 -6.81 -16.09 -19.76
C ALA A 448 -7.08 -14.89 -20.69
N PRO A 449 -6.04 -14.12 -21.05
CA PRO A 449 -6.12 -13.11 -22.11
C PRO A 449 -6.61 -13.72 -23.44
N ALA A 450 -7.34 -12.95 -24.24
CA ALA A 450 -8.02 -13.44 -25.46
C ALA A 450 -7.09 -14.09 -26.51
N GLU A 451 -5.80 -13.77 -26.48
CA GLU A 451 -4.74 -14.33 -27.34
C GLU A 451 -4.27 -15.73 -26.94
N VAL A 452 -4.71 -16.24 -25.79
CA VAL A 452 -4.43 -17.58 -25.29
C VAL A 452 -5.60 -18.48 -25.68
N SER A 453 -5.38 -19.37 -26.65
CA SER A 453 -6.35 -20.41 -27.00
C SER A 453 -6.49 -21.43 -25.88
N GLN A 454 -7.56 -22.21 -25.89
CA GLN A 454 -7.75 -23.36 -24.99
C GLN A 454 -6.48 -24.24 -24.95
N GLN A 455 -6.08 -24.65 -23.75
CA GLN A 455 -4.88 -25.45 -23.49
C GLN A 455 -5.23 -26.74 -22.76
N GLU A 456 -4.32 -27.72 -22.77
CA GLU A 456 -4.51 -29.00 -22.08
C GLU A 456 -4.54 -28.84 -20.54
N ASN A 457 -3.77 -27.89 -20.01
CA ASN A 457 -3.68 -27.61 -18.57
C ASN A 457 -3.22 -26.16 -18.30
N ILE A 458 -3.35 -25.74 -17.03
CA ILE A 458 -2.95 -24.41 -16.55
C ILE A 458 -1.46 -24.14 -16.84
N VAL A 459 -0.60 -25.13 -16.61
CA VAL A 459 0.85 -25.02 -16.82
C VAL A 459 1.17 -24.64 -18.26
N SER A 460 0.52 -25.30 -19.22
CA SER A 460 0.71 -25.04 -20.65
C SER A 460 0.25 -23.64 -21.04
N ALA A 461 -0.86 -23.15 -20.47
CA ALA A 461 -1.35 -21.79 -20.70
C ALA A 461 -0.38 -20.72 -20.18
N VAL A 462 0.08 -20.87 -18.94
CA VAL A 462 1.04 -19.93 -18.34
C VAL A 462 2.38 -20.00 -19.07
N THR A 463 2.94 -21.21 -19.26
CA THR A 463 4.27 -21.40 -19.87
C THR A 463 4.32 -20.92 -21.33
N SER A 464 3.27 -21.17 -22.12
CA SER A 464 3.21 -20.67 -23.50
C SER A 464 3.18 -19.15 -23.56
N THR A 465 2.53 -18.51 -22.59
CA THR A 465 2.48 -17.06 -22.45
C THR A 465 3.82 -16.49 -22.00
N LEU A 466 4.46 -17.10 -20.99
CA LEU A 466 5.80 -16.72 -20.54
C LEU A 466 6.81 -16.75 -21.70
N ARG A 467 6.85 -17.85 -22.47
CA ARG A 467 7.73 -17.97 -23.64
C ARG A 467 7.45 -16.95 -24.74
N ARG A 468 6.19 -16.56 -24.93
CA ARG A 468 5.78 -15.60 -25.96
C ARG A 468 6.07 -14.16 -25.54
N ARG A 469 5.82 -13.84 -24.27
CA ARG A 469 5.83 -12.46 -23.74
C ARG A 469 7.20 -12.06 -23.18
N GLN A 470 8.03 -13.00 -22.71
CA GLN A 470 9.33 -12.72 -22.08
C GLN A 470 9.22 -11.59 -21.04
N PRO A 471 8.43 -11.82 -19.97
CA PRO A 471 8.08 -10.75 -19.04
C PRO A 471 9.32 -10.17 -18.35
N ALA A 472 9.29 -8.88 -18.06
CA ALA A 472 10.26 -8.20 -17.21
C ALA A 472 10.09 -8.55 -15.73
N TYR A 473 8.89 -8.98 -15.30
CA TYR A 473 8.62 -9.50 -13.96
C TYR A 473 7.33 -10.33 -13.93
N LEU A 474 7.18 -11.15 -12.89
CA LEU A 474 5.96 -11.89 -12.63
C LEU A 474 5.16 -11.25 -11.50
N ASP A 475 3.84 -11.37 -11.59
CA ASP A 475 2.95 -11.13 -10.46
C ASP A 475 2.07 -12.34 -10.16
N PHE A 476 1.92 -12.61 -8.86
CA PHE A 476 0.92 -13.50 -8.33
C PHE A 476 0.11 -12.81 -7.23
N THR A 477 -1.20 -12.67 -7.45
CA THR A 477 -2.12 -12.01 -6.50
C THR A 477 -3.14 -12.99 -5.96
N ILE A 478 -3.28 -13.09 -4.64
CA ILE A 478 -4.38 -13.80 -3.99
C ILE A 478 -5.48 -12.79 -3.68
N ASN A 479 -6.71 -13.06 -4.13
CA ASN A 479 -7.88 -12.26 -3.75
C ASN A 479 -8.49 -12.82 -2.47
N GLY A 480 -8.45 -12.02 -1.40
CA GLY A 480 -8.92 -12.40 -0.07
C GLY A 480 -7.76 -12.75 0.86
N GLU A 481 -8.11 -13.02 2.12
CA GLU A 481 -7.14 -13.41 3.14
C GLU A 481 -6.70 -14.86 2.92
N ALA A 482 -5.38 -15.08 2.91
CA ALA A 482 -4.81 -16.42 2.85
C ALA A 482 -4.16 -16.84 4.19
N PRO A 483 -4.27 -18.12 4.59
CA PRO A 483 -3.45 -18.67 5.66
C PRO A 483 -1.96 -18.54 5.36
N GLN A 484 -1.14 -18.37 6.41
CA GLN A 484 0.31 -18.21 6.27
C GLN A 484 0.96 -19.43 5.61
N GLU A 485 0.43 -20.62 5.85
CA GLU A 485 0.90 -21.88 5.26
C GLU A 485 0.73 -21.88 3.74
N LEU A 486 -0.40 -21.37 3.24
CA LEU A 486 -0.65 -21.22 1.81
C LEU A 486 0.32 -20.21 1.19
N LYS A 487 0.48 -19.03 1.82
CA LYS A 487 1.42 -18.00 1.34
C LYS A 487 2.84 -18.54 1.26
N ALA A 488 3.30 -19.25 2.29
CA ALA A 488 4.60 -19.88 2.33
C ALA A 488 4.76 -20.96 1.23
N ALA A 489 3.76 -21.81 1.05
CA ALA A 489 3.78 -22.86 0.03
C ALA A 489 3.83 -22.28 -1.39
N VAL A 490 3.08 -21.21 -1.67
CA VAL A 490 3.11 -20.47 -2.93
C VAL A 490 4.49 -19.82 -3.13
N ALA A 491 5.01 -19.12 -2.12
CA ALA A 491 6.30 -18.45 -2.20
C ALA A 491 7.45 -19.42 -2.51
N GLN A 492 7.46 -20.59 -1.85
CA GLN A 492 8.48 -21.62 -2.05
C GLN A 492 8.56 -22.13 -3.50
N ARG A 493 7.49 -21.97 -4.29
CA ARG A 493 7.42 -22.46 -5.68
C ARG A 493 7.62 -21.35 -6.69
N LEU A 494 6.99 -20.20 -6.46
CA LEU A 494 6.99 -19.11 -7.42
C LEU A 494 8.30 -18.32 -7.44
N TYR A 495 8.97 -18.12 -6.29
CA TYR A 495 10.26 -17.43 -6.29
C TYR A 495 11.32 -18.20 -7.09
N PRO A 496 11.54 -19.52 -6.90
CA PRO A 496 12.46 -20.26 -7.77
C PRO A 496 12.07 -20.25 -9.25
N LEU A 497 10.77 -20.34 -9.56
CA LEU A 497 10.30 -20.21 -10.95
C LEU A 497 10.71 -18.85 -11.55
N ALA A 498 10.45 -17.75 -10.86
CA ALA A 498 10.75 -16.41 -11.36
C ALA A 498 12.26 -16.13 -11.36
N ASN A 499 12.89 -16.26 -10.21
CA ASN A 499 14.25 -15.80 -9.96
C ASN A 499 15.31 -16.74 -10.54
N GLU A 500 15.14 -18.05 -10.39
CA GLU A 500 16.14 -19.03 -10.84
C GLU A 500 15.90 -19.49 -12.27
N ARG A 501 14.64 -19.80 -12.65
CA ARG A 501 14.34 -20.37 -13.97
C ARG A 501 14.16 -19.32 -15.06
N LEU A 502 13.56 -18.17 -14.76
CA LEU A 502 13.35 -17.09 -15.74
C LEU A 502 14.38 -15.96 -15.60
N GLY A 503 14.86 -15.69 -14.38
CA GLY A 503 15.82 -14.62 -14.10
C GLY A 503 15.17 -13.26 -13.88
N VAL A 504 13.89 -13.24 -13.49
CA VAL A 504 13.09 -12.03 -13.33
C VAL A 504 12.53 -11.94 -11.91
N PRO A 505 12.26 -10.73 -11.39
CA PRO A 505 11.67 -10.59 -10.07
C PRO A 505 10.19 -11.00 -10.06
N LEU A 506 9.69 -11.35 -8.88
CA LEU A 506 8.31 -11.73 -8.62
C LEU A 506 7.70 -10.83 -7.55
N LYS A 507 6.41 -10.54 -7.69
CA LYS A 507 5.56 -10.03 -6.62
C LYS A 507 4.57 -11.09 -6.16
N LEU A 508 4.44 -11.23 -4.84
CA LEU A 508 3.35 -11.96 -4.18
C LEU A 508 2.47 -10.93 -3.48
N ARG A 509 1.19 -10.90 -3.83
CA ARG A 509 0.25 -9.86 -3.43
C ARG A 509 -1.04 -10.40 -2.83
N GLU A 510 -1.69 -9.57 -2.04
CA GLU A 510 -3.00 -9.80 -1.45
C GLU A 510 -3.95 -8.64 -1.76
N ALA A 511 -5.03 -8.98 -2.42
CA ALA A 511 -6.08 -8.06 -2.82
C ALA A 511 -7.29 -8.16 -1.88
N PRO A 512 -8.03 -7.06 -1.63
CA PRO A 512 -8.01 -5.82 -2.43
C PRO A 512 -7.00 -4.75 -1.98
N ALA A 513 -6.28 -4.93 -0.87
CA ALA A 513 -5.32 -3.95 -0.36
C ALA A 513 -4.33 -3.51 -1.46
N ASP A 514 -3.73 -4.46 -2.17
CA ASP A 514 -2.76 -4.18 -3.23
C ASP A 514 -3.34 -3.55 -4.50
N TYR A 515 -4.66 -3.65 -4.73
CA TYR A 515 -5.32 -2.94 -5.83
C TYR A 515 -5.26 -1.42 -5.66
N HIS A 516 -5.17 -0.96 -4.41
CA HIS A 516 -5.00 0.45 -4.10
C HIS A 516 -3.53 0.89 -3.99
N SER A 517 -2.59 0.01 -4.33
CA SER A 517 -1.14 0.30 -4.27
C SER A 517 -0.46 0.20 -5.64
N THR A 518 -0.80 -0.82 -6.42
CA THR A 518 -0.03 -1.19 -7.62
C THR A 518 -0.83 -1.13 -8.91
N GLU A 519 -2.17 -1.14 -8.83
CA GLU A 519 -3.03 -1.37 -9.99
C GLU A 519 -2.91 -0.29 -11.07
N GLN A 520 -2.67 0.97 -10.69
CA GLN A 520 -2.37 2.03 -11.66
C GLN A 520 -1.14 1.67 -12.50
N SER A 521 -0.08 1.14 -11.88
CA SER A 521 1.13 0.68 -12.56
C SER A 521 0.89 -0.59 -13.37
N GLU A 522 0.15 -1.56 -12.84
CA GLU A 522 -0.17 -2.78 -13.60
C GLU A 522 -1.00 -2.49 -14.85
N MET A 523 -1.92 -1.53 -14.79
CA MET A 523 -2.81 -1.20 -15.91
C MET A 523 -2.16 -0.28 -16.93
N ASP A 524 -1.33 0.68 -16.51
CA ASP A 524 -0.85 1.79 -17.36
C ASP A 524 0.66 2.05 -17.24
N GLY A 525 1.33 1.46 -16.25
CA GLY A 525 2.78 1.48 -16.09
C GLY A 525 3.51 0.47 -16.99
N PRO A 526 4.74 0.06 -16.62
CA PRO A 526 5.61 -0.77 -17.47
C PRO A 526 4.90 -2.05 -17.96
N PRO A 527 4.98 -2.36 -19.27
CA PRO A 527 4.03 -3.29 -19.89
C PRO A 527 4.37 -4.76 -19.75
N ASP A 528 5.62 -5.07 -19.46
CA ASP A 528 6.17 -6.42 -19.59
C ASP A 528 5.95 -7.23 -18.30
N LEU A 529 4.69 -7.42 -17.93
CA LEU A 529 4.31 -8.24 -16.78
C LEU A 529 3.45 -9.44 -17.19
N VAL A 530 3.53 -10.53 -16.43
CA VAL A 530 2.57 -11.65 -16.50
C VAL A 530 1.90 -11.83 -15.13
N SER A 531 0.60 -11.53 -15.15
CA SER A 531 -0.45 -11.64 -14.13
C SER A 531 -0.99 -13.03 -13.82
N LEU A 532 -0.82 -13.64 -12.64
CA LEU A 532 -1.70 -14.74 -12.19
C LEU A 532 -2.46 -14.35 -10.93
N ARG A 533 -3.78 -14.18 -11.06
CA ARG A 533 -4.68 -13.84 -9.94
C ARG A 533 -5.48 -15.05 -9.51
N ILE A 534 -5.50 -15.35 -8.22
CA ILE A 534 -6.26 -16.45 -7.62
C ILE A 534 -7.48 -15.90 -6.92
N LEU A 535 -8.63 -16.56 -7.08
CA LEU A 535 -9.85 -16.28 -6.33
C LEU A 535 -10.48 -17.60 -5.85
N PHE A 536 -10.62 -17.76 -4.55
CA PHE A 536 -11.36 -18.88 -3.98
C PHE A 536 -12.87 -18.61 -4.07
N ARG A 537 -13.67 -19.65 -4.37
CA ARG A 537 -15.13 -19.51 -4.45
C ARG A 537 -15.79 -19.53 -3.08
N GLU A 538 -15.16 -20.16 -2.08
CA GLU A 538 -15.68 -20.26 -0.72
C GLU A 538 -14.77 -19.52 0.26
N HIS A 539 -15.26 -18.41 0.80
CA HIS A 539 -14.60 -17.64 1.86
C HIS A 539 -15.19 -17.99 3.22
N GLU A 540 -14.45 -17.65 4.28
CA GLU A 540 -14.92 -17.81 5.65
C GLU A 540 -16.21 -16.97 5.87
N PRO A 541 -17.27 -17.52 6.47
CA PRO A 541 -18.44 -16.72 6.85
C PRO A 541 -18.08 -15.74 7.97
N ILE A 542 -18.73 -14.57 8.00
CA ILE A 542 -18.54 -13.57 9.07
C ILE A 542 -18.91 -14.15 10.45
N LEU A 543 -18.11 -13.87 11.48
CA LEU A 543 -18.31 -14.33 12.86
C LEU A 543 -19.32 -13.50 13.66
N ALA A 544 -19.51 -12.24 13.29
CA ALA A 544 -20.38 -11.30 14.00
C ALA A 544 -21.09 -10.38 13.02
N GLY A 545 -22.39 -10.14 13.25
CA GLY A 545 -23.20 -9.26 12.40
C GLY A 545 -23.46 -9.85 11.02
N THR A 546 -23.59 -8.99 10.02
CA THR A 546 -23.87 -9.35 8.63
C THR A 546 -22.87 -8.68 7.71
N TYR A 547 -22.14 -9.47 6.94
CA TYR A 547 -21.16 -9.00 5.96
C TYR A 547 -20.96 -10.10 4.91
N SER A 548 -20.89 -9.71 3.63
CA SER A 548 -20.74 -10.64 2.50
C SER A 548 -19.40 -10.45 1.80
N ASP A 549 -18.89 -11.49 1.16
CA ASP A 549 -17.72 -11.45 0.29
C ASP A 549 -18.01 -10.94 -1.14
N ASN A 550 -19.24 -10.49 -1.43
CA ASN A 550 -19.62 -10.00 -2.76
C ASN A 550 -18.72 -8.86 -3.25
N PHE A 551 -18.33 -7.92 -2.38
CA PHE A 551 -17.48 -6.83 -2.80
C PHE A 551 -16.06 -7.32 -3.17
N LEU A 552 -15.51 -8.27 -2.41
CA LEU A 552 -14.23 -8.91 -2.74
C LEU A 552 -14.28 -9.57 -4.12
N ARG A 553 -15.30 -10.40 -4.39
CA ARG A 553 -15.47 -11.09 -5.67
C ARG A 553 -15.65 -10.09 -6.83
N ALA A 554 -16.44 -9.04 -6.60
CA ALA A 554 -16.66 -7.97 -7.57
C ALA A 554 -15.36 -7.23 -7.91
N GLN A 555 -14.52 -6.92 -6.91
CA GLN A 555 -13.21 -6.32 -7.12
C GLN A 555 -12.30 -7.27 -7.90
N ALA A 556 -12.17 -8.53 -7.48
CA ALA A 556 -11.33 -9.53 -8.16
C ALA A 556 -11.65 -9.65 -9.65
N VAL A 557 -12.94 -9.81 -10.00
CA VAL A 557 -13.38 -9.94 -11.39
C VAL A 557 -13.21 -8.63 -12.16
N SER A 558 -13.61 -7.49 -11.58
CA SER A 558 -13.55 -6.21 -12.29
C SER A 558 -12.12 -5.77 -12.57
N THR A 559 -11.21 -6.04 -11.65
CA THR A 559 -9.81 -5.69 -11.82
C THR A 559 -9.15 -6.58 -12.89
N TRP A 560 -9.42 -7.88 -12.88
CA TRP A 560 -9.02 -8.77 -13.97
C TRP A 560 -9.57 -8.30 -15.33
N GLN A 561 -10.86 -7.95 -15.41
CA GLN A 561 -11.49 -7.43 -16.64
C GLN A 561 -10.85 -6.13 -17.14
N ALA A 562 -10.51 -5.22 -16.23
CA ALA A 562 -9.84 -3.98 -16.58
C ALA A 562 -8.42 -4.22 -17.09
N MET A 563 -7.64 -5.11 -16.45
CA MET A 563 -6.30 -5.50 -16.89
C MET A 563 -6.29 -6.09 -18.31
N ILE A 564 -7.16 -7.07 -18.59
CA ILE A 564 -7.25 -7.65 -19.94
C ILE A 564 -7.79 -6.63 -20.96
N GLY A 565 -8.66 -5.70 -20.54
CA GLY A 565 -9.14 -4.60 -21.37
C GLY A 565 -8.02 -3.65 -21.80
N GLN A 566 -6.96 -3.52 -21.01
CA GLN A 566 -5.73 -2.80 -21.34
C GLN A 566 -4.69 -3.66 -22.08
N GLY A 567 -5.04 -4.88 -22.48
CA GLY A 567 -4.13 -5.78 -23.19
C GLY A 567 -3.03 -6.40 -22.32
N ARG A 568 -3.16 -6.33 -20.99
CA ARG A 568 -2.21 -6.94 -20.06
C ARG A 568 -2.36 -8.46 -20.05
N ALA A 569 -1.24 -9.16 -19.89
CA ALA A 569 -1.22 -10.61 -19.78
C ALA A 569 -1.66 -11.04 -18.36
N CYS A 570 -2.96 -10.95 -18.07
CA CYS A 570 -3.53 -11.25 -16.76
C CYS A 570 -4.47 -12.46 -16.80
N PHE A 571 -4.14 -13.48 -16.01
CA PHE A 571 -4.92 -14.68 -15.79
C PHE A 571 -5.74 -14.55 -14.51
N LEU A 572 -6.94 -15.12 -14.51
CA LEU A 572 -7.75 -15.33 -13.32
C LEU A 572 -8.02 -16.83 -13.15
N LEU A 573 -7.51 -17.40 -12.06
CA LEU A 573 -7.76 -18.77 -11.66
C LEU A 573 -8.79 -18.78 -10.51
N VAL A 574 -9.99 -19.27 -10.81
CA VAL A 574 -11.05 -19.49 -9.81
C VAL A 574 -10.93 -20.92 -9.28
N ILE A 575 -10.92 -21.06 -7.96
CA ILE A 575 -10.79 -22.36 -7.28
C ILE A 575 -12.02 -22.63 -6.43
N ASP A 576 -12.72 -23.72 -6.73
CA ASP A 576 -13.90 -24.18 -5.99
C ASP A 576 -13.49 -24.87 -4.68
N GLY A 577 -14.36 -24.85 -3.67
CA GLY A 577 -14.11 -25.45 -2.36
C GLY A 577 -13.44 -24.50 -1.35
N PRO A 578 -13.46 -24.86 -0.06
CA PRO A 578 -12.81 -24.07 0.99
C PRO A 578 -11.29 -23.97 0.77
N ILE A 579 -10.68 -22.85 1.19
CA ILE A 579 -9.23 -22.59 1.06
C ILE A 579 -8.38 -23.79 1.50
N ALA A 580 -8.72 -24.45 2.62
CA ALA A 580 -7.98 -25.61 3.12
C ALA A 580 -7.90 -26.78 2.12
N GLN A 581 -8.99 -27.07 1.40
CA GLN A 581 -9.04 -28.13 0.39
C GLN A 581 -8.55 -27.65 -0.99
N ALA A 582 -8.69 -26.36 -1.26
CA ALA A 582 -8.23 -25.71 -2.48
C ALA A 582 -6.69 -25.57 -2.53
N ASN A 583 -6.05 -25.44 -1.37
CA ASN A 583 -4.60 -25.29 -1.23
C ASN A 583 -3.82 -26.45 -1.84
N GLU A 584 -4.18 -27.71 -1.53
CA GLU A 584 -3.49 -28.91 -2.05
C GLU A 584 -3.49 -28.94 -3.58
N ARG A 585 -4.62 -28.57 -4.20
CA ARG A 585 -4.75 -28.48 -5.65
C ARG A 585 -3.87 -27.38 -6.21
N LEU A 586 -3.97 -26.15 -5.68
CA LEU A 586 -3.14 -25.04 -6.13
C LEU A 586 -1.65 -25.39 -6.09
N VAL A 587 -1.20 -25.93 -4.96
CA VAL A 587 0.17 -26.38 -4.75
C VAL A 587 0.62 -27.42 -5.78
N TYR A 588 -0.21 -28.42 -6.06
CA TYR A 588 0.07 -29.45 -7.06
C TYR A 588 0.29 -28.87 -8.48
N TYR A 589 -0.52 -27.87 -8.87
CA TYR A 589 -0.34 -27.21 -10.17
C TYR A 589 0.88 -26.31 -10.20
N LEU A 590 1.18 -25.61 -9.11
CA LEU A 590 2.38 -24.78 -9.00
C LEU A 590 3.66 -25.62 -9.06
N ASP A 591 3.66 -26.84 -8.51
CA ASP A 591 4.78 -27.80 -8.63
C ASP A 591 5.01 -28.28 -10.07
N SER A 592 4.00 -28.13 -10.92
CA SER A 592 4.04 -28.55 -12.32
C SER A 592 4.48 -27.43 -13.29
N LEU A 593 4.57 -26.17 -12.83
CA LEU A 593 5.15 -25.03 -13.56
C LEU A 593 6.69 -25.09 -13.58
#